data_AF-A0A966MKH6-F1
#
_entry.id   AF-A0A966MKH6-F1
#
_cell.length_a   1.000
_cell.length_b   1.000
_cell.length_c   1.000
_cell.angle_alpha   90.00
_cell.angle_beta   90.00
_cell.angle_gamma   90.00
#
_symmetry.space_group_name_H-M   'P 1'
#
loop_
_entity.id
_entity.type
_entity.pdbx_description
1 polymer ?
#
loop_
_entity_poly.entity_id
_entity_poly.type
_entity_poly.pdbx_seq_one_letter_code
_entity_poly.pdbx_strand_id
1 'polypeptide(L)'
;MVAAALLLAARDAAAQARLSMGDAARLAARQNGVVDVARARVAQAEARSMQRRGALMPDLAAGVQQSERTINSATFGFTFANPVTGQPLLRP
;
A
#
# COMPACT_ATOMS: atom_id res chain seq x y z
N MET A 1 4.47 58.13 2.06
CA MET A 1 4.16 56.71 2.32
C MET A 1 4.07 55.88 1.03
N VAL A 2 3.27 56.25 0.04
CA VAL A 2 3.07 55.48 -1.21
C VAL A 2 4.35 55.30 -2.04
N ALA A 3 5.18 56.35 -2.19
CA ALA A 3 6.43 56.28 -2.96
C ALA A 3 7.47 55.32 -2.36
N ALA A 4 7.56 55.23 -1.03
CA ALA A 4 8.47 54.32 -0.34
C ALA A 4 8.04 52.85 -0.51
N ALA A 5 6.74 52.58 -0.49
CA ALA A 5 6.18 51.26 -0.76
C ALA A 5 6.47 50.80 -2.20
N LEU A 6 6.38 51.72 -3.17
CA LEU A 6 6.67 51.44 -4.59
C LEU A 6 8.16 51.12 -4.82
N LEU A 7 9.06 51.86 -4.16
CA LEU A 7 10.50 51.62 -4.22
C LEU A 7 10.90 50.28 -3.57
N LEU A 8 10.22 49.88 -2.50
CA LEU A 8 10.45 48.60 -1.84
C LEU A 8 9.98 47.42 -2.74
N ALA A 9 8.78 47.52 -3.30
CA ALA A 9 8.25 46.52 -4.23
C ALA A 9 9.11 46.38 -5.51
N ALA A 10 9.63 47.48 -6.04
CA ALA A 10 10.53 47.47 -7.20
C ALA A 10 11.90 46.83 -6.88
N ARG A 11 12.40 47.01 -5.65
CA ARG A 11 13.63 46.36 -5.18
C ARG A 11 13.46 44.86 -5.00
N ASP A 12 12.34 44.42 -4.43
CA ASP A 12 12.03 43.00 -4.28
C ASP A 12 11.87 42.31 -5.65
N ALA A 13 11.19 42.96 -6.60
CA ALA A 13 11.07 42.47 -7.97
C ALA A 13 12.44 42.37 -8.68
N ALA A 14 13.32 43.35 -8.49
CA ALA A 14 14.69 43.33 -9.04
C ALA A 14 15.60 42.31 -8.35
N ALA A 15 15.37 42.01 -7.06
CA ALA A 15 16.07 40.94 -6.35
C ALA A 15 15.60 39.55 -6.81
N GLN A 16 14.31 39.36 -7.08
CA GLN A 16 13.78 38.17 -7.74
C GLN A 16 14.34 37.97 -9.17
N ALA A 17 14.67 39.05 -9.87
CA ALA A 17 15.32 39.01 -11.18
C ALA A 17 16.82 38.61 -11.13
N ARG A 18 17.46 38.53 -9.94
CA ARG A 18 18.88 38.16 -9.77
C ARG A 18 19.10 36.70 -9.40
N LEU A 19 18.13 35.82 -9.62
CA LEU A 19 18.40 34.39 -9.56
C LEU A 19 19.25 33.99 -10.77
N SER A 20 20.39 33.34 -10.53
CA SER A 20 21.12 32.66 -11.60
C SER A 20 20.16 31.68 -12.29
N MET A 21 20.30 31.48 -13.61
CA MET A 21 19.46 30.55 -14.36
C MET A 21 19.43 29.15 -13.73
N GLY A 22 20.55 28.70 -13.16
CA GLY A 22 20.64 27.44 -12.43
C GLY A 22 19.86 27.43 -11.11
N ASP A 23 19.79 28.56 -10.40
CA ASP A 23 19.03 28.68 -9.16
C ASP A 23 17.54 28.79 -9.44
N ALA A 24 17.15 29.50 -10.50
CA ALA A 24 15.77 29.53 -11.00
C ALA A 24 15.31 28.12 -11.43
N ALA A 25 16.15 27.35 -12.14
CA ALA A 25 15.83 25.98 -12.51
C ALA A 25 15.70 25.05 -11.29
N ARG A 26 16.58 25.17 -10.29
CA ARG A 26 16.48 24.42 -9.02
C ARG A 26 15.26 24.81 -8.19
N LEU A 27 14.87 26.08 -8.21
CA LEU A 27 13.67 26.56 -7.54
C LEU A 27 12.41 26.02 -8.24
N ALA A 28 12.36 26.12 -9.58
CA ALA A 28 11.30 25.55 -10.39
C ALA A 28 11.18 24.03 -10.19
N ALA A 29 12.30 23.30 -10.15
CA ALA A 29 12.30 21.86 -9.88
C ALA A 29 11.81 21.49 -8.46
N ARG A 30 11.82 22.43 -7.51
CA ARG A 30 11.29 22.24 -6.15
C ARG A 30 9.83 22.64 -6.02
N GLN A 31 9.36 23.61 -6.81
CA GLN A 31 8.03 24.20 -6.69
C GLN A 31 7.04 23.73 -7.78
N ASN A 32 7.52 23.02 -8.82
CA ASN A 32 6.70 22.59 -9.94
C ASN A 32 6.07 21.21 -9.68
N GLY A 33 4.74 21.16 -9.57
CA GLY A 33 3.98 19.92 -9.39
C GLY A 33 4.14 18.89 -10.50
N VAL A 34 4.54 19.28 -11.72
CA VAL A 34 4.87 18.33 -12.80
C VAL A 34 6.09 17.49 -12.45
N VAL A 35 7.07 18.06 -11.74
CA VAL A 35 8.25 17.34 -11.26
C VAL A 35 7.85 16.33 -10.18
N ASP A 36 6.90 16.68 -9.32
CA ASP A 36 6.39 15.76 -8.30
C ASP A 36 5.60 14.61 -8.92
N VAL A 37 4.78 14.87 -9.94
CA VAL A 37 4.13 13.81 -10.72
C VAL A 37 5.15 12.90 -11.41
N ALA A 38 6.22 13.47 -11.97
CA ALA A 38 7.29 12.68 -12.57
C ALA A 38 8.01 11.79 -11.53
N ARG A 39 8.33 12.33 -10.35
CA ARG A 39 8.89 11.56 -9.22
C ARG A 39 7.96 10.43 -8.79
N ALA A 40 6.66 10.70 -8.65
CA ALA A 40 5.68 9.67 -8.30
C ALA A 40 5.60 8.56 -9.34
N ARG A 41 5.68 8.89 -10.64
CA ARG A 41 5.71 7.90 -11.73
C ARG A 41 6.96 7.02 -11.69
N VAL A 42 8.12 7.59 -11.35
CA VAL A 42 9.36 6.83 -11.17
C VAL A 42 9.22 5.87 -9.98
N ALA A 43 8.79 6.35 -8.82
CA ALA A 43 8.56 5.52 -7.65
C ALA A 43 7.57 4.36 -7.93
N GLN A 44 6.50 4.63 -8.70
CA GLN A 44 5.56 3.60 -9.13
C GLN A 44 6.20 2.57 -10.08
N ALA A 45 7.10 2.99 -10.97
CA ALA A 45 7.81 2.09 -11.86
C ALA A 45 8.78 1.18 -11.08
N GLU A 46 9.48 1.74 -10.09
CA GLU A 46 10.37 0.99 -9.19
C GLU A 46 9.59 -0.03 -8.35
N ALA A 47 8.46 0.37 -7.76
CA ALA A 47 7.59 -0.54 -7.02
C ALA A 47 7.13 -1.73 -7.89
N ARG A 48 6.72 -1.47 -9.14
CA ARG A 48 6.36 -2.53 -10.11
C ARG A 48 7.54 -3.43 -10.48
N SER A 49 8.75 -2.88 -10.54
CA SER A 49 9.97 -3.67 -10.75
C SER A 49 10.24 -4.61 -9.58
N MET A 50 10.16 -4.10 -8.35
CA MET A 50 10.34 -4.90 -7.14
C MET A 50 9.27 -5.98 -7.00
N GLN A 51 8.00 -5.68 -7.29
CA GLN A 51 6.93 -6.67 -7.28
C GLN A 51 7.20 -7.80 -8.29
N ARG A 52 7.64 -7.48 -9.51
CA ARG A 52 8.01 -8.49 -10.52
C ARG A 52 9.20 -9.33 -10.09
N ARG A 53 10.17 -8.75 -9.41
CA ARG A 53 11.31 -9.49 -8.83
C ARG A 53 10.86 -10.41 -7.70
N GLY A 54 9.99 -9.93 -6.81
CA GLY A 54 9.42 -10.72 -5.73
C GLY A 54 8.61 -11.92 -6.23
N ALA A 55 7.91 -11.76 -7.35
CA ALA A 55 7.17 -12.83 -8.00
C ALA A 55 8.04 -13.98 -8.55
N LEU A 56 9.37 -13.79 -8.65
CA LEU A 56 10.31 -14.85 -9.03
C LEU A 56 10.80 -15.66 -7.81
N MET A 57 10.54 -15.17 -6.60
CA MET A 57 10.97 -15.81 -5.35
C MET A 57 9.85 -16.71 -4.81
N PRO A 58 10.19 -17.74 -4.02
CA PRO A 58 9.19 -18.50 -3.28
C PRO A 58 8.41 -17.60 -2.31
N ASP A 59 7.10 -17.80 -2.25
CA ASP A 59 6.23 -17.17 -1.25
C ASP A 59 6.24 -18.01 0.05
N LEU A 60 6.40 -17.34 1.18
CA LEU A 60 6.40 -17.97 2.51
C LEU A 60 5.22 -17.40 3.30
N ALA A 61 4.15 -18.18 3.41
CA ALA A 61 2.98 -17.84 4.19
C ALA A 61 2.71 -18.92 5.26
N ALA A 62 2.30 -18.50 6.45
CA ALA A 62 1.89 -19.38 7.53
C ALA A 62 0.48 -18.98 7.99
N GLY A 63 -0.37 -19.99 8.20
CA GLY A 63 -1.74 -19.80 8.67
C GLY A 63 -2.24 -21.06 9.37
N VAL A 64 -3.23 -20.90 10.23
CA VAL A 64 -3.92 -22.01 10.90
C VAL A 64 -5.32 -22.10 10.30
N GLN A 65 -5.68 -23.27 9.78
CA GLN A 65 -7.04 -23.54 9.29
C GLN A 65 -7.68 -24.61 10.17
N GLN A 66 -8.77 -24.25 10.84
CA GLN A 66 -9.63 -25.20 11.57
C GLN A 66 -10.91 -25.41 10.75
N SER A 67 -11.23 -26.67 10.50
CA SER A 67 -12.47 -27.06 9.83
C SER A 67 -13.23 -28.02 10.73
N GLU A 68 -14.45 -27.65 11.10
CA GLU A 68 -15.36 -28.51 11.86
C GLU A 68 -16.46 -29.00 10.94
N ARG A 69 -16.78 -30.30 11.02
CA ARG A 69 -17.85 -30.91 10.25
C ARG A 69 -18.70 -31.76 11.16
N THR A 70 -19.97 -31.39 11.29
CA THR A 70 -20.97 -32.20 11.99
C THR A 70 -21.60 -33.16 10.97
N ILE A 71 -21.49 -34.47 11.21
CA ILE A 71 -22.13 -35.50 10.38
C ILE A 71 -23.31 -36.07 11.18
N ASN A 72 -24.51 -35.98 10.63
CA ASN A 72 -25.69 -36.64 11.21
C ASN A 72 -25.69 -38.12 10.78
N SER A 73 -25.30 -39.02 11.68
CA SER A 73 -25.26 -40.46 11.39
C SER A 73 -26.64 -41.08 11.17
N ALA A 74 -27.71 -40.50 11.75
CA ALA A 74 -29.08 -40.96 11.54
C ALA A 74 -29.53 -40.81 10.08
N THR A 75 -29.06 -39.77 9.37
CA THR A 75 -29.38 -39.54 7.96
C THR A 75 -28.70 -40.56 7.03
N PHE A 76 -27.51 -41.05 7.40
CA PHE A 76 -26.75 -42.00 6.58
C PHE A 76 -26.98 -43.47 6.95
N GLY A 77 -27.85 -43.75 7.92
CA GLY A 77 -28.31 -45.11 8.24
C GLY A 77 -27.27 -46.02 8.91
N PHE A 78 -26.15 -45.48 9.40
CA PHE A 78 -25.17 -46.22 10.19
C PHE A 78 -25.06 -45.66 11.60
N THR A 79 -24.77 -46.55 12.57
CA THR A 79 -24.59 -46.20 13.97
C THR A 79 -23.29 -46.79 14.50
N PHE A 80 -22.56 -46.03 15.31
CA PHE A 80 -21.40 -46.54 16.03
C PHE A 80 -21.85 -46.99 17.41
N ALA A 81 -21.67 -48.27 17.72
CA ALA A 81 -22.01 -48.82 19.03
C ALA A 81 -20.73 -48.97 19.88
N ASN A 82 -20.87 -48.75 21.18
CA ASN A 82 -19.82 -49.08 22.14
C ASN A 82 -19.62 -50.61 22.16
N PRO A 83 -18.40 -51.13 21.93
CA PRO A 83 -18.15 -52.57 21.84
C PRO A 83 -18.32 -53.32 23.18
N VAL A 84 -18.36 -52.60 24.31
CA VAL A 84 -18.51 -53.16 25.66
C VAL A 84 -19.94 -53.04 26.17
N THR A 85 -20.60 -51.90 25.93
CA THR A 85 -21.93 -51.63 26.48
C THR A 85 -23.08 -51.75 25.47
N GLY A 86 -22.78 -51.86 24.17
CA GLY A 86 -23.77 -51.91 23.08
C GLY A 86 -24.53 -50.61 22.83
N GLN A 87 -24.28 -49.56 23.63
CA GLN A 87 -24.98 -48.28 23.53
C GLN A 87 -24.49 -47.45 22.32
N PRO A 88 -25.35 -46.65 21.68
CA PRO A 88 -24.94 -45.74 20.61
C PRO A 88 -23.94 -44.69 21.11
N LEU A 89 -22.82 -44.53 20.41
CA LEU A 89 -21.79 -43.52 20.69
C LEU A 89 -22.15 -42.14 20.16
N LEU A 90 -23.04 -42.09 19.17
CA LEU A 90 -23.60 -40.87 18.63
C LEU A 90 -25.05 -40.75 19.10
N ARG A 91 -25.40 -39.56 19.60
CA ARG A 91 -26.79 -39.21 19.84
C ARG A 91 -27.39 -38.85 18.47
N PRO A 92 -28.44 -39.53 18.00
CA PRO A 92 -29.07 -39.22 16.71
C PRO A 92 -29.61 -37.79 16.67
#